data_AF-A0A534JTY2-F1
#
_entry.id   AF-A0A534JTY2-F1
#
_cell.length_a   1.000
_cell.length_b   1.000
_cell.length_c   1.000
_cell.angle_alpha   90.00
_cell.angle_beta   90.00
_cell.angle_gamma   90.00
#
_symmetry.space_group_name_H-M   'P 1'
#
loop_
_entity.id
_entity.type
_entity.pdbx_description
1 polymer ?
#
loop_
_entity_poly.entity_id
_entity_poly.type
_entity_poly.pdbx_seq_one_letter_code
_entity_poly.pdbx_strand_id
1 'polypeptide(L)'
;MAEFDHWLYGVIPGTGYTTRAVSKGLDAGLYDQYLRGHYTPIRGAIAQSYDEPIDLHMIHPVRGAREVLLSRITRGPADEAGRPTFANHTVVARTDLLKSGRLTLETVFHAMGEFERKSPDVQGEMAVLAVPVRPEDAERPPFGQGIHRHLTFPAIETLATR
;
A
#
# COMPACT_ATOMS: atom_id res chain seq x y z
N MET A 1 -5.65 -13.87 13.16
CA MET A 1 -5.08 -12.83 12.28
C MET A 1 -4.53 -13.51 11.04
N ALA A 2 -4.45 -12.81 9.91
CA ALA A 2 -3.64 -13.24 8.77
C ALA A 2 -2.34 -12.44 8.77
N GLU A 3 -1.26 -13.09 8.37
CA GLU A 3 0.05 -12.50 8.24
C GLU A 3 0.36 -12.30 6.76
N PHE A 4 0.81 -11.10 6.40
CA PHE A 4 1.14 -10.76 5.03
C PHE A 4 2.53 -10.16 4.94
N ASP A 5 3.21 -10.51 3.86
CA ASP A 5 4.45 -9.85 3.51
C ASP A 5 4.21 -8.42 3.05
N HIS A 6 5.12 -7.52 3.44
CA HIS A 6 5.04 -6.12 3.10
C HIS A 6 6.42 -5.47 3.00
N TRP A 7 6.48 -4.32 2.34
CA TRP A 7 7.68 -3.49 2.28
C TRP A 7 7.33 -2.01 2.29
N LEU A 8 8.28 -1.19 2.70
CA LEU A 8 8.21 0.26 2.67
C LEU A 8 9.29 0.79 1.71
N TYR A 9 8.86 1.57 0.73
CA TYR A 9 9.74 2.31 -0.17
C TYR A 9 9.59 3.80 0.10
N GLY A 10 10.69 4.55 0.15
CA GLY A 10 10.66 5.98 0.40
C GLY A 10 12.05 6.58 0.58
N VAL A 11 12.12 7.85 0.95
CA VAL A 11 13.40 8.53 1.16
C VAL A 11 14.02 8.12 2.49
N ILE A 12 15.32 7.79 2.45
CA ILE A 12 16.19 7.71 3.62
C ILE A 12 17.20 8.86 3.53
N PRO A 13 17.30 9.73 4.56
CA PRO A 13 18.27 10.82 4.57
C PRO A 13 19.70 10.33 4.29
N GLY A 14 20.38 10.97 3.33
CA GLY A 14 21.75 10.63 2.93
C GLY A 14 21.88 9.41 2.02
N THR A 15 20.78 8.72 1.71
CA THR A 15 20.74 7.61 0.73
C THR A 15 19.83 7.94 -0.47
N GLY A 16 18.77 8.71 -0.27
CA GLY A 16 17.75 9.01 -1.27
C GLY A 16 16.59 8.00 -1.27
N TYR A 17 15.85 7.93 -2.38
CA TYR A 17 14.72 7.00 -2.53
C TYR A 17 15.21 5.56 -2.63
N THR A 18 14.74 4.71 -1.72
CA THR A 18 15.08 3.28 -1.70
C THR A 18 14.05 2.48 -0.89
N THR A 19 14.22 1.15 -0.87
CA THR A 19 13.50 0.29 0.07
C THR A 19 13.99 0.59 1.49
N ARG A 20 13.11 1.17 2.31
CA ARG A 20 13.35 1.47 3.71
C ARG A 20 13.34 0.22 4.57
N ALA A 21 12.28 -0.56 4.45
CA ALA A 21 12.09 -1.76 5.24
C ALA A 21 11.39 -2.86 4.44
N VAL A 22 11.65 -4.11 4.79
CA VAL A 22 11.10 -5.29 4.10
C VAL A 22 10.77 -6.39 5.11
N SER A 23 9.65 -7.07 4.90
CA SER A 23 9.28 -8.26 5.66
C SER A 23 10.42 -9.27 5.72
N LYS A 24 10.63 -9.86 6.88
CA LYS A 24 11.55 -10.98 7.06
C LYS A 24 11.18 -12.13 6.14
N GLY A 25 12.16 -12.59 5.35
CA GLY A 25 11.99 -13.72 4.44
C GLY A 25 11.29 -13.39 3.12
N LEU A 26 10.88 -12.13 2.91
CA LEU A 26 10.34 -11.69 1.63
C LEU A 26 11.48 -11.54 0.61
N ASP A 27 11.38 -12.28 -0.50
CA ASP A 27 12.21 -12.03 -1.67
C ASP A 27 11.63 -10.85 -2.47
N ALA A 28 12.13 -9.65 -2.18
CA ALA A 28 11.72 -8.42 -2.87
C ALA A 28 11.98 -8.48 -4.40
N GLY A 29 12.89 -9.34 -4.87
CA GLY A 29 13.18 -9.57 -6.29
C GLY A 29 11.99 -10.16 -7.05
N LEU A 30 11.05 -10.82 -6.36
CA LEU A 30 9.79 -11.28 -6.97
C LEU A 30 8.89 -10.13 -7.43
N TYR A 31 9.07 -8.95 -6.86
CA TYR A 31 8.29 -7.74 -7.16
C TYR A 31 9.11 -6.69 -7.91
N ASP A 32 10.27 -7.05 -8.44
CA ASP A 32 11.22 -6.14 -9.08
C ASP A 32 10.60 -5.37 -10.26
N GLN A 33 9.65 -5.98 -11.00
CA GLN A 33 8.87 -5.27 -12.03
C GLN A 33 8.00 -4.14 -11.45
N TYR A 34 7.42 -4.34 -10.26
CA TYR A 34 6.66 -3.31 -9.56
C TYR A 34 7.59 -2.21 -9.03
N LEU A 35 8.71 -2.61 -8.40
CA LEU A 35 9.69 -1.71 -7.81
C LEU A 35 10.38 -0.81 -8.86
N ARG A 36 10.52 -1.27 -10.10
CA ARG A 36 11.26 -0.55 -11.15
C ARG A 36 10.44 0.43 -12.00
N GLY A 37 9.10 0.36 -12.03
CA GLY A 37 8.40 0.94 -13.19
C GLY A 37 6.97 1.42 -13.04
N HIS A 38 6.30 1.23 -11.90
CA HIS A 38 4.94 1.75 -11.75
C HIS A 38 4.96 3.11 -11.07
N TYR A 39 5.22 4.14 -11.87
CA TYR A 39 5.09 5.53 -11.44
C TYR A 39 3.62 5.79 -11.10
N THR A 40 3.34 6.08 -9.84
CA THR A 40 2.01 6.57 -9.46
C THR A 40 1.93 8.04 -9.82
N PRO A 41 1.01 8.46 -10.72
CA PRO A 41 0.84 9.87 -11.00
C PRO A 41 0.26 10.57 -9.76
N ILE A 42 1.13 11.24 -8.99
CA ILE A 42 0.70 12.12 -7.91
C ILE A 42 0.45 13.50 -8.51
N ARG A 43 -0.70 14.11 -8.20
CA ARG A 43 -1.03 15.45 -8.70
C ARG A 43 0.03 16.45 -8.23
N GLY A 44 0.57 17.24 -9.17
CA GLY A 44 1.64 18.20 -8.88
C GLY A 44 1.33 19.16 -7.74
N ALA A 45 0.07 19.60 -7.57
CA ALA A 45 -0.33 20.46 -6.46
C ALA A 45 -0.16 19.78 -5.08
N ILE A 46 -0.54 18.51 -4.96
CA ILE A 46 -0.42 17.70 -3.72
C ILE A 46 1.05 17.39 -3.43
N ALA A 47 1.86 17.26 -4.49
CA ALA A 47 3.30 17.09 -4.37
C ALA A 47 4.02 18.31 -3.79
N GLN A 48 3.43 19.52 -3.92
CA GLN A 48 4.02 20.78 -3.47
C GLN A 48 3.45 21.27 -2.13
N SER A 49 2.34 20.71 -1.64
CA SER A 49 1.73 21.07 -0.35
C SER A 49 2.31 20.24 0.80
N TYR A 50 2.56 20.89 1.94
CA TYR A 50 2.94 20.24 3.21
C TYR A 50 1.73 19.96 4.11
N ASP A 51 0.67 20.74 3.96
CA ASP A 51 -0.47 20.74 4.87
C ASP A 51 -1.52 19.68 4.49
N GLU A 52 -1.52 19.25 3.23
CA GLU A 52 -2.45 18.25 2.75
C GLU A 52 -1.95 16.82 3.04
N PRO A 53 -2.75 16.02 3.78
CA PRO A 53 -2.44 14.61 3.98
C PRO A 53 -2.52 13.89 2.64
N ILE A 54 -1.59 12.96 2.44
CA ILE A 54 -1.61 12.05 1.29
C ILE A 54 -2.02 10.70 1.83
N ASP A 55 -3.16 10.22 1.35
CA ASP A 55 -3.67 8.89 1.64
C ASP A 55 -4.22 8.31 0.33
N LEU A 56 -3.30 7.87 -0.54
CA LEU A 56 -3.66 7.25 -1.81
C LEU A 56 -3.56 5.74 -1.66
N HIS A 57 -4.63 5.05 -2.07
CA HIS A 57 -4.71 3.60 -2.06
C HIS A 57 -4.66 3.04 -3.48
N MET A 58 -3.87 1.99 -3.68
CA MET A 58 -3.65 1.38 -4.97
C MET A 58 -3.72 -0.14 -4.89
N ILE A 59 -4.19 -0.74 -5.97
CA ILE A 59 -4.36 -2.19 -6.11
C ILE A 59 -3.67 -2.61 -7.39
N HIS A 60 -2.67 -3.48 -7.29
CA HIS A 60 -1.95 -4.01 -8.44
C HIS A 60 -2.14 -5.51 -8.55
N PRO A 61 -2.59 -6.02 -9.70
CA PRO A 61 -2.66 -7.46 -9.93
C PRO A 61 -1.25 -8.03 -10.05
N VAL A 62 -0.99 -9.17 -9.40
CA VAL A 62 0.24 -9.96 -9.60
C VAL A 62 -0.04 -11.04 -10.65
N ARG A 63 0.98 -11.37 -11.47
CA ARG A 63 0.88 -12.49 -12.44
C ARG A 63 0.53 -13.77 -11.68
N GLY A 64 -0.57 -14.42 -12.08
CA GLY A 64 -1.07 -15.65 -11.45
C GLY A 64 -2.34 -15.48 -10.60
N ALA A 65 -2.81 -14.24 -10.36
CA ALA A 65 -4.11 -13.91 -9.75
C ALA A 65 -4.40 -14.50 -8.35
N ARG A 66 -3.39 -15.11 -7.70
CA ARG A 66 -3.46 -15.59 -6.31
C ARG A 66 -3.21 -14.47 -5.30
N GLU A 67 -2.51 -13.43 -5.73
CA GLU A 67 -2.11 -12.28 -4.92
C GLU A 67 -2.47 -10.97 -5.62
N VAL A 68 -2.68 -9.94 -4.81
CA VAL A 68 -2.78 -8.55 -5.23
C VAL A 68 -1.88 -7.72 -4.32
N LEU A 69 -1.18 -6.74 -4.90
CA LEU A 69 -0.43 -5.78 -4.13
C LEU A 69 -1.36 -4.65 -3.73
N LEU A 70 -1.48 -4.41 -2.44
CA LEU A 70 -2.23 -3.29 -1.88
C LEU A 70 -1.22 -2.26 -1.39
N SER A 71 -1.25 -1.08 -1.97
CA SER A 71 -0.27 -0.03 -1.72
C SER A 71 -0.92 1.21 -1.15
N ARG A 72 -0.29 1.77 -0.12
CA ARG A 72 -0.70 3.02 0.54
C ARG A 72 0.43 4.01 0.39
N ILE A 73 0.15 5.12 -0.29
CA ILE A 73 1.11 6.20 -0.46
C ILE A 73 0.81 7.27 0.58
N THR A 74 1.83 7.61 1.35
CA THR A 74 1.79 8.62 2.40
C THR A 74 2.90 9.65 2.20
N ARG A 75 2.87 10.68 3.03
CA ARG A 75 3.94 11.68 3.08
C ARG A 75 5.21 11.05 3.66
N GLY A 76 6.33 11.18 2.94
CA GLY A 76 7.66 10.81 3.43
C GLY A 76 8.39 11.98 4.09
N PRO A 77 9.57 11.74 4.69
CA PRO A 77 10.41 12.80 5.25
C PRO A 77 10.89 13.75 4.14
N ALA A 78 11.07 15.03 4.43
CA ALA A 78 11.62 15.95 3.43
C ALA A 78 13.00 15.48 2.94
N ASP A 79 13.31 15.73 1.66
CA ASP A 79 14.63 15.42 1.12
C ASP A 79 15.70 16.43 1.60
N GLU A 80 16.95 16.25 1.15
CA GLU A 80 18.07 17.11 1.54
C GLU A 80 17.89 18.59 1.16
N ALA A 81 17.02 18.89 0.18
CA ALA A 81 16.69 20.25 -0.24
C ALA A 81 15.43 20.79 0.45
N GLY A 82 14.87 20.05 1.43
CA GLY A 82 13.65 20.43 2.13
C GLY A 82 12.42 20.39 1.23
N ARG A 83 12.37 19.49 0.25
CA ARG A 83 11.20 19.27 -0.62
C ARG A 83 10.34 18.13 -0.10
N PRO A 84 9.00 18.18 -0.28
CA PRO A 84 8.12 17.09 0.11
C PRO A 84 8.47 15.80 -0.64
N THR A 85 8.44 14.67 0.07
CA THR A 85 8.65 13.34 -0.53
C THR A 85 7.45 12.44 -0.24
N PHE A 86 7.43 11.27 -0.86
CA PHE A 86 6.41 10.25 -0.62
C PHE A 86 7.03 8.97 -0.10
N ALA A 87 6.25 8.25 0.69
CA ALA A 87 6.51 6.88 1.05
C ALA A 87 5.40 5.99 0.45
N ASN A 88 5.75 4.77 0.09
CA ASN A 88 4.82 3.74 -0.35
C ASN A 88 4.99 2.52 0.55
N HIS A 89 3.92 2.17 1.27
CA HIS A 89 3.82 0.92 2.00
C HIS A 89 3.02 -0.05 1.14
N THR A 90 3.58 -1.22 0.81
CA THR A 90 2.91 -2.22 -0.02
C THR A 90 2.79 -3.55 0.70
N VAL A 91 1.61 -4.17 0.63
CA VAL A 91 1.28 -5.49 1.19
C VAL A 91 0.97 -6.47 0.06
N VAL A 92 1.47 -7.70 0.18
CA VAL A 92 1.13 -8.83 -0.68
C VAL A 92 -0.11 -9.52 -0.10
N ALA A 93 -1.29 -9.15 -0.56
CA ALA A 93 -2.56 -9.69 -0.06
C ALA A 93 -3.05 -10.86 -0.89
N ARG A 94 -3.58 -11.90 -0.24
CA ARG A 94 -4.13 -13.08 -0.91
C ARG A 94 -5.55 -12.85 -1.43
N THR A 95 -5.81 -13.26 -2.66
CA THR A 95 -7.11 -13.02 -3.31
C THR A 95 -8.23 -13.92 -2.79
N ASP A 96 -7.94 -15.08 -2.22
CA ASP A 96 -8.94 -15.98 -1.63
C ASP A 96 -9.58 -15.39 -0.36
N LEU A 97 -8.78 -14.74 0.49
CA LEU A 97 -9.26 -14.05 1.69
C LEU A 97 -10.11 -12.80 1.34
N LEU A 98 -9.74 -12.09 0.27
CA LEU A 98 -10.52 -10.96 -0.24
C LEU A 98 -11.85 -11.43 -0.86
N LYS A 99 -11.81 -12.46 -1.71
CA LYS A 99 -13.00 -13.02 -2.38
C LYS A 99 -14.00 -13.63 -1.39
N SER A 100 -13.51 -14.23 -0.31
CA SER A 100 -14.37 -14.78 0.74
C SER A 100 -15.04 -13.70 1.60
N GLY A 101 -14.60 -12.44 1.53
CA GLY A 101 -15.07 -11.36 2.38
C GLY A 101 -14.56 -11.45 3.83
N ARG A 102 -13.62 -12.37 4.10
CA ARG A 102 -12.95 -12.49 5.40
C ARG A 102 -11.93 -11.38 5.64
N LEU A 103 -11.42 -10.81 4.55
CA LEU A 103 -10.56 -9.64 4.52
C LEU A 103 -11.22 -8.57 3.65
N THR A 104 -11.18 -7.30 4.09
CA THR A 104 -11.60 -6.16 3.27
C THR A 104 -10.39 -5.27 2.98
N LEU A 105 -10.48 -4.48 1.90
CA LEU A 105 -9.43 -3.50 1.56
C LEU A 105 -9.21 -2.51 2.71
N GLU A 106 -10.30 -2.03 3.31
CA GLU A 106 -10.28 -1.12 4.45
C GLU A 106 -9.51 -1.70 5.65
N THR A 107 -9.73 -2.97 5.98
CA THR A 107 -9.01 -3.61 7.10
C THR A 107 -7.51 -3.71 6.82
N VAL A 108 -7.10 -3.97 5.57
CA VAL A 108 -5.68 -4.00 5.20
C VAL A 108 -5.06 -2.61 5.28
N PHE A 109 -5.67 -1.60 4.66
CA PHE A 109 -5.14 -0.23 4.69
C PHE A 109 -5.09 0.35 6.10
N HIS A 110 -6.10 0.05 6.93
CA HIS A 110 -6.08 0.41 8.35
C HIS A 110 -4.89 -0.26 9.09
N ALA A 111 -4.64 -1.54 8.84
CA ALA A 111 -3.51 -2.25 9.46
C ALA A 111 -2.15 -1.65 9.04
N MET A 112 -2.02 -1.26 7.77
CA MET A 112 -0.84 -0.55 7.26
C MET A 112 -0.62 0.79 7.96
N GLY A 113 -1.67 1.62 8.04
CA GLY A 113 -1.59 2.91 8.75
C GLY A 113 -1.26 2.76 10.23
N GLU A 114 -1.83 1.77 10.90
CA GLU A 114 -1.49 1.44 12.29
C GLU A 114 -0.03 0.98 12.47
N PHE A 115 0.51 0.24 11.49
CA PHE A 115 1.91 -0.15 11.49
C PHE A 115 2.83 1.06 11.33
N GLU A 116 2.59 1.91 10.32
CA GLU A 116 3.37 3.13 10.08
C GLU A 116 3.36 4.05 11.32
N ARG A 117 2.20 4.23 11.95
CA ARG A 117 2.05 5.05 13.16
C ARG A 117 2.86 4.53 14.34
N LYS A 118 2.98 3.20 14.47
CA LYS A 118 3.75 2.56 15.56
C LYS A 118 5.23 2.45 15.26
N SER A 119 5.61 2.48 13.98
CA SER A 119 6.98 2.23 13.53
C SER A 119 7.46 3.27 12.49
N PRO A 120 7.41 4.59 12.79
CA PRO A 120 7.71 5.64 11.82
C PRO A 120 9.14 5.59 11.28
N ASP A 121 10.07 5.11 12.12
CA ASP A 121 11.51 5.07 11.83
C ASP A 121 12.00 3.68 11.40
N VAL A 122 11.09 2.76 11.04
CA VAL A 122 11.46 1.39 10.64
C VAL A 122 12.41 1.42 9.44
N GLN A 123 13.49 0.64 9.54
CA GLN A 123 14.50 0.44 8.51
C GLN A 123 15.03 -0.99 8.55
N GLY A 124 15.37 -1.55 7.39
CA GLY A 124 15.92 -2.92 7.26
C GLY A 124 14.85 -4.02 7.33
N GLU A 125 15.19 -5.13 7.96
CA GLU A 125 14.27 -6.26 8.14
C GLU A 125 13.17 -5.91 9.17
N MET A 126 11.91 -6.19 8.84
CA MET A 126 10.76 -6.00 9.73
C MET A 126 9.86 -7.23 9.81
N ALA A 127 9.02 -7.29 10.85
CA ALA A 127 8.03 -8.34 10.99
C ALA A 127 6.95 -8.26 9.89
N VAL A 128 6.30 -9.40 9.61
CA VAL A 128 5.12 -9.49 8.75
C VAL A 128 3.97 -8.64 9.28
N LEU A 129 3.09 -8.19 8.39
CA LEU A 129 1.91 -7.41 8.76
C LEU A 129 0.82 -8.34 9.30
N ALA A 130 0.46 -8.16 10.57
CA ALA A 130 -0.68 -8.85 11.16
C ALA A 130 -1.98 -8.08 10.88
N VAL A 131 -2.90 -8.69 10.13
CA VAL A 131 -4.19 -8.10 9.77
C VAL A 131 -5.33 -8.89 10.43
N PRO A 132 -6.27 -8.23 11.13
CA PRO A 132 -7.48 -8.88 11.62
C PRO A 132 -8.27 -9.51 10.47
N VAL A 133 -8.68 -10.76 10.66
CA VAL A 133 -9.50 -11.51 9.68
C VAL A 133 -10.82 -11.84 10.34
N ARG A 134 -11.91 -11.72 9.58
CA ARG A 134 -13.23 -12.04 10.07
C ARG A 134 -13.39 -13.56 10.28
N PRO A 135 -14.16 -13.97 11.30
CA PRO A 135 -14.58 -15.36 11.47
C PRO A 135 -15.26 -15.91 10.20
N GLU A 136 -15.18 -17.22 9.98
CA GLU A 136 -15.75 -17.86 8.79
C GLU A 136 -17.28 -17.83 8.77
N ASP A 137 -17.88 -17.83 9.96
CA ASP A 137 -19.32 -17.79 10.23
C ASP A 137 -19.89 -16.37 10.28
N ALA A 138 -19.06 -15.34 10.17
CA ALA A 138 -19.51 -13.96 10.19
C ALA A 138 -20.29 -13.60 8.92
N GLU A 139 -21.40 -12.89 9.08
CA GLU A 139 -22.24 -12.42 7.97
C GLU A 139 -21.42 -11.68 6.90
N ARG A 140 -21.60 -12.01 5.62
CA ARG A 140 -20.85 -11.32 4.55
C ARG A 140 -21.16 -9.82 4.59
N PRO A 141 -20.14 -8.95 4.46
CA PRO A 141 -20.40 -7.53 4.47
C PRO A 141 -21.25 -7.18 3.23
N PRO A 142 -22.20 -6.23 3.34
CA PRO A 142 -23.02 -5.84 2.20
C PRO A 142 -22.12 -5.41 1.03
N PHE A 143 -22.38 -5.97 -0.14
CA PHE A 143 -21.66 -5.64 -1.36
C PHE A 143 -21.93 -4.16 -1.70
N GLY A 144 -20.88 -3.34 -1.81
CA GLY A 144 -21.02 -1.97 -2.32
C GLY A 144 -20.25 -0.85 -1.61
N GLN A 145 -19.68 -1.05 -0.42
CA GLN A 145 -18.97 0.04 0.26
C GLN A 145 -17.45 0.11 0.01
N GLY A 146 -16.83 -0.96 -0.49
CA GLY A 146 -15.37 -1.09 -0.51
C GLY A 146 -14.66 -0.42 -1.69
N ILE A 147 -14.99 -0.78 -2.93
CA ILE A 147 -14.22 -0.31 -4.10
C ILE A 147 -14.57 1.13 -4.49
N HIS A 148 -15.83 1.54 -4.39
CA HIS A 148 -16.26 2.88 -4.82
C HIS A 148 -15.59 4.01 -4.05
N ARG A 149 -15.20 3.79 -2.79
CA ARG A 149 -14.46 4.80 -1.99
C ARG A 149 -12.98 4.92 -2.37
N HIS A 150 -12.42 3.90 -3.03
CA HIS A 150 -10.99 3.84 -3.36
C HIS A 150 -10.71 4.05 -4.86
N LEU A 151 -11.73 4.07 -5.71
CA LEU A 151 -11.59 4.45 -7.11
C LEU A 151 -11.46 5.97 -7.21
N THR A 152 -10.29 6.44 -7.60
CA THR A 152 -10.10 7.84 -7.95
C THR A 152 -10.80 8.14 -9.27
N PHE A 153 -11.37 9.34 -9.44
CA PHE A 153 -12.03 9.76 -10.68
C PHE A 153 -11.16 9.54 -11.94
N PRO A 154 -9.83 9.81 -11.92
CA PRO A 154 -8.94 9.48 -13.05
C PRO A 154 -8.86 7.98 -13.39
N ALA A 155 -8.95 7.10 -12.39
CA ALA A 155 -8.96 5.65 -12.61
C ALA A 155 -10.25 5.19 -13.32
N ILE A 156 -11.38 5.88 -13.07
CA ILE A 156 -12.66 5.61 -13.72
C ILE A 156 -12.64 6.09 -15.18
N GLU A 157 -12.12 7.29 -15.46
CA GLU A 157 -12.02 7.82 -16.83
C GLU A 157 -11.15 6.96 -17.74
N THR A 158 -10.08 6.38 -17.20
CA THR A 158 -9.18 5.47 -17.95
C THR A 158 -9.86 4.15 -18.32
N LEU A 159 -10.85 3.70 -17.53
CA LEU A 159 -11.63 2.50 -17.82
C LEU A 159 -12.77 2.76 -18.81
N ALA A 160 -13.36 3.96 -18.79
CA ALA A 160 -14.45 4.36 -19.67
C ALA A 160 -14.01 4.71 -21.11
N THR A 161 -12.71 4.82 -21.35
CA THR A 161 -12.11 5.19 -22.65
C THR A 161 -11.54 3.98 -23.41
N ARG A 162 -11.86 2.75 -23.00
CA ARG A 162 -11.55 1.51 -23.73
C ARG A 162 -12.78 0.85 -24.29
#